data_AF-A0A9P5H8N5-F1
#
_entry.id   AF-A0A9P5H8N5-F1
#
_cell.length_a   1.000
_cell.length_b   1.000
_cell.length_c   1.000
_cell.angle_alpha   90.00
_cell.angle_beta   90.00
_cell.angle_gamma   90.00
#
_symmetry.space_group_name_H-M   'P 1'
#
loop_
_entity.id
_entity.type
_entity.pdbx_description
1 polymer ?
#
loop_
_entity_poly.entity_id
_entity_poly.type
_entity_poly.pdbx_seq_one_letter_code
_entity_poly.pdbx_strand_id
1 'polypeptide(L)'
;MSVEIKTGDLRVQVTAELLTQEAFASFGDVVTNPRPDLHPTTYASQGGQLPYNGVSANQGTAIQYRHVSRPQNLYTQAPSGDGQLIMSQFVCGTRQLAATSNPSQSEFTVGVLERHPFTSQTFSPLASTASTYLVIVAPTLPPGPSDEGLPVPSGEGLPGRGLPDLRGLKAFVATSKQAVTYGAGTWHAPMVTLGEPGTSLDFLVVQSSSGVAVEDCQLAIFESNGSDEPNIKVRVPTIKGRLGKL
;
A
#
# COMPACT_ATOMS: atom_id res chain seq x y z
N MET A 1 -13.28 11.96 5.67
CA MET A 1 -13.29 13.44 5.48
C MET A 1 -12.23 13.77 4.43
N SER A 2 -12.48 14.70 3.51
CA SER A 2 -11.52 15.12 2.48
C SER A 2 -10.92 16.48 2.79
N VAL A 3 -9.64 16.66 2.47
CA VAL A 3 -8.92 17.93 2.48
C VAL A 3 -8.41 18.19 1.07
N GLU A 4 -8.77 19.34 0.51
CA GLU A 4 -8.25 19.82 -0.76
C GLU A 4 -6.85 20.44 -0.56
N ILE A 5 -5.88 19.98 -1.35
CA ILE A 5 -4.50 20.44 -1.31
C ILE A 5 -4.19 21.12 -2.63
N LYS A 6 -4.06 22.45 -2.58
CA LYS A 6 -3.61 23.27 -3.70
C LYS A 6 -2.13 23.04 -3.92
N THR A 7 -1.79 22.29 -4.96
CA THR A 7 -0.41 21.97 -5.32
C THR A 7 0.28 23.13 -6.04
N GLY A 8 -0.48 24.08 -6.57
CA GLY A 8 0.05 25.23 -7.29
C GLY A 8 0.88 24.79 -8.49
N ASP A 9 2.12 25.26 -8.56
CA ASP A 9 3.10 24.89 -9.60
C ASP A 9 3.98 23.70 -9.20
N LEU A 10 3.71 23.04 -8.07
CA LEU A 10 4.48 21.89 -7.62
C LEU A 10 4.44 20.78 -8.68
N ARG A 11 5.63 20.31 -9.07
CA ARG A 11 5.80 19.15 -9.96
C ARG A 11 6.52 18.05 -9.21
N VAL A 12 5.85 16.92 -9.07
CA VAL A 12 6.44 15.70 -8.49
C VAL A 12 6.40 14.63 -9.55
N GLN A 13 7.55 14.01 -9.79
CA GLN A 13 7.66 12.88 -10.70
C GLN A 13 8.59 11.84 -10.11
N VAL A 14 8.07 10.65 -9.84
CA VAL A 14 8.86 9.52 -9.31
C VAL A 14 8.82 8.36 -10.30
N THR A 15 9.79 7.45 -10.23
CA THR A 15 9.75 6.20 -10.98
C THR A 15 9.42 5.07 -10.01
N ALA A 16 8.46 4.23 -10.38
CA ALA A 16 8.10 3.07 -9.58
C ALA A 16 9.24 2.03 -9.59
N GLU A 17 9.68 1.63 -8.39
CA GLU A 17 10.68 0.58 -8.19
C GLU A 17 10.00 -0.78 -7.98
N LEU A 18 10.74 -1.90 -7.94
CA LEU A 18 10.14 -3.17 -7.53
C LEU A 18 9.87 -3.15 -6.02
N LEU A 19 8.69 -3.63 -5.62
CA LEU A 19 8.35 -3.68 -4.20
C LEU A 19 9.23 -4.70 -3.45
N THR A 20 9.91 -4.24 -2.41
CA THR A 20 10.65 -5.05 -1.44
C THR A 20 10.29 -4.63 -0.02
N GLN A 21 10.45 -5.53 0.96
CA GLN A 21 10.26 -5.19 2.37
C GLN A 21 11.19 -4.05 2.81
N GLU A 22 12.45 -4.05 2.38
CA GLU A 22 13.45 -3.05 2.78
C GLU A 22 13.05 -1.64 2.31
N ALA A 23 12.67 -1.49 1.04
CA ALA A 23 12.30 -0.19 0.49
C ALA A 23 10.97 0.34 1.05
N PHE A 24 10.09 -0.57 1.50
CA PHE A 24 8.75 -0.26 2.02
C PHE A 24 8.68 -0.13 3.56
N ALA A 25 9.74 -0.50 4.29
CA ALA A 25 9.72 -0.68 5.75
C ALA A 25 9.26 0.56 6.55
N SER A 26 9.43 1.78 6.03
CA SER A 26 8.97 3.01 6.68
C SER A 26 7.46 3.26 6.53
N PHE A 27 6.78 2.50 5.68
CA PHE A 27 5.36 2.65 5.34
C PHE A 27 4.53 1.45 5.78
N GLY A 28 5.17 0.33 6.09
CA GLY A 28 4.51 -0.88 6.57
C GLY A 28 5.26 -2.16 6.17
N ASP A 29 4.51 -3.21 5.90
CA ASP A 29 5.04 -4.55 5.62
C ASP A 29 4.64 -5.07 4.23
N VAL A 30 5.54 -5.83 3.63
CA VAL A 30 5.33 -6.62 2.41
C VAL A 30 5.24 -8.08 2.82
N VAL A 31 4.06 -8.68 2.66
CA VAL A 31 3.82 -10.08 2.99
C VAL A 31 3.98 -10.92 1.72
N THR A 32 4.97 -11.82 1.74
CA THR A 32 5.28 -12.74 0.66
C THR A 32 5.89 -14.03 1.22
N ASN A 33 6.00 -15.08 0.41
CA ASN A 33 6.80 -16.24 0.76
C ASN A 33 8.30 -15.85 0.72
N PRO A 34 9.02 -15.84 1.86
CA PRO A 34 10.42 -15.42 1.88
C PRO A 34 11.39 -16.46 1.32
N ARG A 35 10.94 -17.71 1.08
CA ARG A 35 11.72 -18.78 0.45
C ARG A 35 10.87 -19.52 -0.58
N PRO A 36 10.57 -18.90 -1.73
CA PRO A 36 9.77 -19.53 -2.79
C PRO A 36 10.47 -20.73 -3.43
N ASP A 37 11.80 -20.84 -3.25
CA ASP A 37 12.65 -21.95 -3.70
C ASP A 37 12.60 -23.18 -2.78
N LEU A 38 12.15 -23.03 -1.54
CA LEU A 38 12.21 -24.08 -0.53
C LEU A 38 10.87 -24.81 -0.41
N HIS A 39 10.85 -26.08 -0.83
CA HIS A 39 9.69 -26.94 -0.62
C HIS A 39 9.55 -27.33 0.86
N PRO A 40 8.33 -27.33 1.44
CA PRO A 40 8.12 -27.65 2.85
C PRO A 40 8.69 -29.00 3.32
N THR A 41 8.54 -30.06 2.53
CA THR A 41 9.04 -31.40 2.87
C THR A 41 10.57 -31.46 2.89
N THR A 42 11.23 -30.68 2.03
CA THR A 42 12.69 -30.53 2.05
C THR A 42 13.13 -29.88 3.36
N TYR A 43 12.48 -28.79 3.75
CA TYR A 43 12.78 -28.14 5.04
C TYR A 43 12.51 -29.08 6.23
N ALA A 44 11.41 -29.82 6.23
CA ALA A 44 11.07 -30.74 7.32
C ALA A 44 12.13 -31.84 7.53
N SER A 45 12.78 -32.29 6.46
CA SER A 45 13.83 -33.33 6.54
C SER A 45 15.22 -32.78 6.87
N GLN A 46 15.54 -31.56 6.43
CA GLN A 46 16.90 -31.00 6.54
C GLN A 46 17.06 -29.98 7.67
N GLY A 47 15.96 -29.38 8.13
CA GLY A 47 15.98 -28.30 9.13
C GLY A 47 16.67 -27.03 8.61
N GLY A 48 17.13 -26.20 9.54
CA GLY A 48 17.81 -24.94 9.26
C GLY A 48 17.05 -23.71 9.77
N GLN A 49 17.69 -22.55 9.66
CA GLN A 49 17.11 -21.28 10.06
C GLN A 49 16.24 -20.71 8.95
N LEU A 50 15.02 -20.30 9.31
CA LEU A 50 14.09 -19.61 8.42
C LEU A 50 13.88 -18.17 8.87
N PRO A 51 13.62 -17.24 7.93
CA PRO A 51 13.10 -15.91 8.25
C PRO A 51 11.83 -16.00 9.09
N TYR A 52 11.51 -14.94 9.83
CA TYR A 52 10.25 -14.82 10.58
C TYR A 52 10.00 -15.96 11.58
N ASN A 53 11.08 -16.54 12.14
CA ASN A 53 11.01 -17.70 13.03
C ASN A 53 10.15 -18.83 12.44
N GLY A 54 10.31 -19.06 11.13
CA GLY A 54 9.55 -20.06 10.39
C GLY A 54 9.72 -21.45 11.00
N VAL A 55 8.61 -22.19 11.09
CA VAL A 55 8.61 -23.56 11.63
C VAL A 55 7.97 -24.52 10.64
N SER A 56 8.39 -25.78 10.71
CA SER A 56 7.69 -26.86 10.03
C SER A 56 6.32 -27.06 10.69
N ALA A 57 5.29 -27.21 9.87
CA ALA A 57 3.90 -27.38 10.27
C ALA A 57 3.24 -28.51 9.47
N ASN A 58 2.02 -28.90 9.84
CA ASN A 58 1.21 -29.91 9.15
C ASN A 58 2.01 -31.20 8.86
N GLN A 59 2.65 -31.76 9.90
CA GLN A 59 3.44 -32.99 9.80
C GLN A 59 4.54 -32.94 8.70
N GLY A 60 5.15 -31.78 8.49
CA GLY A 60 6.23 -31.60 7.52
C GLY A 60 5.80 -31.15 6.13
N THR A 61 4.49 -30.94 5.89
CA THR A 61 3.95 -30.55 4.59
C THR A 61 3.74 -29.04 4.43
N ALA A 62 3.92 -28.26 5.50
CA ALA A 62 3.82 -26.82 5.47
C ALA A 62 5.01 -26.16 6.19
N ILE A 63 5.29 -24.91 5.80
CA ILE A 63 6.13 -23.99 6.57
C ILE A 63 5.24 -22.85 7.03
N GLN A 64 5.21 -22.58 8.34
CA GLN A 64 4.53 -21.43 8.91
C GLN A 64 5.56 -20.33 9.20
N TYR A 65 5.56 -19.27 8.40
CA TYR A 65 6.27 -18.02 8.73
C TYR A 65 5.41 -17.18 9.66
N ARG A 66 5.96 -16.74 10.80
CA ARG A 66 5.18 -16.10 11.88
C ARG A 66 5.40 -14.60 11.90
N HIS A 67 4.35 -13.84 12.19
CA HIS A 67 4.43 -12.37 12.32
C HIS A 67 5.05 -11.69 11.08
N VAL A 68 4.67 -12.16 9.89
CA VAL A 68 5.11 -11.59 8.59
C VAL A 68 4.62 -10.16 8.34
N SER A 69 3.68 -9.70 9.16
CA SER A 69 3.28 -8.29 9.29
C SER A 69 2.84 -8.03 10.73
N ARG A 70 2.72 -6.75 11.11
CA ARG A 70 2.25 -6.28 12.42
C ARG A 70 1.03 -5.36 12.30
N PRO A 71 -0.18 -5.88 11.95
CA PRO A 71 -1.38 -5.06 11.86
C PRO A 71 -1.72 -4.39 13.20
N GLN A 72 -2.15 -3.13 13.14
CA GLN A 72 -2.54 -2.33 14.30
C GLN A 72 -4.03 -2.02 14.28
N ASN A 73 -4.68 -2.05 15.45
CA ASN A 73 -5.98 -1.46 15.72
C ASN A 73 -5.81 -0.46 16.87
N LEU A 74 -6.02 0.81 16.58
CA LEU A 74 -5.83 1.95 17.48
C LEU A 74 -7.14 2.70 17.74
N TYR A 75 -8.30 2.14 17.39
CA TYR A 75 -9.60 2.80 17.56
C TYR A 75 -9.98 3.07 19.02
N THR A 76 -9.31 2.44 19.99
CA THR A 76 -9.43 2.83 21.41
C THR A 76 -8.98 4.27 21.69
N GLN A 77 -8.20 4.89 20.79
CA GLN A 77 -7.83 6.30 20.83
C GLN A 77 -8.69 7.18 19.90
N ALA A 78 -9.58 6.60 19.09
CA ALA A 78 -10.48 7.36 18.25
C ALA A 78 -11.57 8.03 19.10
N PRO A 79 -12.15 9.15 18.65
CA PRO A 79 -13.28 9.78 19.35
C PRO A 79 -14.46 8.85 19.61
N SER A 80 -14.76 7.93 18.69
CA SER A 80 -15.76 6.87 18.88
C SER A 80 -15.37 5.84 19.95
N GLY A 81 -14.07 5.61 20.16
CA GLY A 81 -13.51 4.64 21.10
C GLY A 81 -13.71 3.16 20.71
N ASP A 82 -14.30 2.87 19.55
CA ASP A 82 -14.65 1.52 19.12
C ASP A 82 -14.27 1.29 17.64
N GLY A 83 -13.65 0.16 17.36
CA GLY A 83 -13.27 -0.24 16.01
C GLY A 83 -13.16 -1.74 15.91
N GLN A 84 -13.92 -2.31 14.98
CA GLN A 84 -14.05 -3.74 14.79
C GLN A 84 -13.21 -4.19 13.60
N LEU A 85 -12.60 -5.37 13.71
CA LEU A 85 -11.93 -5.99 12.57
C LEU A 85 -12.96 -6.31 11.49
N ILE A 86 -12.71 -5.80 10.29
CA ILE A 86 -13.53 -6.06 9.12
C ILE A 86 -12.68 -6.68 8.01
N MET A 87 -13.36 -7.46 7.16
CA MET A 87 -12.78 -8.00 5.93
C MET A 87 -13.67 -7.58 4.77
N SER A 88 -13.07 -7.11 3.69
CA SER A 88 -13.78 -6.65 2.49
C SER A 88 -13.10 -7.21 1.25
N GLN A 89 -13.84 -7.30 0.15
CA GLN A 89 -13.28 -7.65 -1.15
C GLN A 89 -13.32 -6.45 -2.07
N PHE A 90 -12.19 -6.14 -2.69
CA PHE A 90 -12.07 -5.11 -3.70
C PHE A 90 -11.77 -5.79 -5.04
N VAL A 91 -12.63 -5.58 -6.03
CA VAL A 91 -12.41 -6.04 -7.40
C VAL A 91 -11.91 -4.84 -8.22
N CYS A 92 -10.62 -4.77 -8.48
CA CYS A 92 -9.97 -3.59 -9.04
C CYS A 92 -9.62 -3.81 -10.51
N GLY A 93 -10.35 -3.17 -11.41
CA GLY A 93 -10.03 -3.14 -12.84
C GLY A 93 -8.71 -2.41 -13.14
N THR A 94 -8.04 -2.81 -14.23
CA THR A 94 -6.80 -2.16 -14.67
C THR A 94 -6.98 -0.68 -14.96
N ARG A 95 -6.01 0.13 -14.51
CA ARG A 95 -6.00 1.58 -14.73
C ARG A 95 -5.24 1.90 -16.01
N GLN A 96 -5.81 2.74 -16.85
CA GLN A 96 -5.13 3.24 -18.04
C GLN A 96 -3.96 4.14 -17.64
N LEU A 97 -2.80 3.90 -18.23
CA LEU A 97 -1.60 4.71 -18.06
C LEU A 97 -1.35 5.54 -19.31
N ALA A 98 -0.90 6.78 -19.14
CA ALA A 98 -0.52 7.64 -20.25
C ALA A 98 0.79 7.15 -20.88
N ALA A 99 0.89 7.24 -22.20
CA ALA A 99 2.15 6.97 -22.89
C ALA A 99 3.16 8.07 -22.60
N THR A 100 4.44 7.71 -22.49
CA THR A 100 5.54 8.68 -22.40
C THR A 100 6.35 8.69 -23.70
N SER A 101 7.30 9.63 -23.82
CA SER A 101 8.25 9.63 -24.94
C SER A 101 9.16 8.41 -24.96
N ASN A 102 9.30 7.69 -23.84
CA ASN A 102 10.01 6.43 -23.76
C ASN A 102 9.00 5.26 -23.84
N PRO A 103 9.02 4.42 -24.88
CA PRO A 103 8.06 3.32 -25.05
C PRO A 103 8.21 2.20 -23.99
N SER A 104 9.28 2.23 -23.20
CA SER A 104 9.47 1.33 -22.04
C SER A 104 8.91 1.91 -20.73
N GLN A 105 8.19 3.03 -20.80
CA GLN A 105 7.62 3.71 -19.65
C GLN A 105 6.22 4.24 -19.98
N SER A 106 5.32 4.05 -19.03
CA SER A 106 4.02 4.71 -19.00
C SER A 106 3.91 5.56 -17.74
N GLU A 107 2.89 6.41 -17.65
CA GLU A 107 2.73 7.36 -16.56
C GLU A 107 1.33 7.26 -15.93
N PHE A 108 1.30 7.29 -14.59
CA PHE A 108 0.08 7.39 -13.79
C PHE A 108 0.01 8.76 -13.10
N THR A 109 -1.12 9.44 -13.22
CA THR A 109 -1.40 10.69 -12.48
C THR A 109 -1.95 10.36 -11.10
N VAL A 110 -1.31 10.86 -10.04
CA VAL A 110 -1.79 10.71 -8.65
C VAL A 110 -2.70 11.88 -8.31
N GLY A 111 -4.01 11.63 -8.34
CA GLY A 111 -5.05 12.62 -8.00
C GLY A 111 -5.38 12.73 -6.52
N VAL A 112 -5.13 11.66 -5.76
CA VAL A 112 -5.55 11.52 -4.37
C VAL A 112 -4.61 10.59 -3.62
N LEU A 113 -4.37 10.90 -2.35
CA LEU A 113 -3.89 9.94 -1.36
C LEU A 113 -4.93 9.82 -0.24
N GLU A 114 -4.97 8.66 0.40
CA GLU A 114 -5.81 8.35 1.54
C GLU A 114 -4.97 7.81 2.69
N ARG A 115 -5.51 7.86 3.90
CA ARG A 115 -4.95 7.17 5.06
C ARG A 115 -6.05 6.66 5.98
N HIS A 116 -5.71 5.59 6.71
CA HIS A 116 -6.51 5.01 7.78
C HIS A 116 -5.82 5.30 9.12
N PRO A 117 -6.16 6.39 9.83
CA PRO A 117 -5.38 6.87 10.97
C PRO A 117 -5.32 5.89 12.14
N PHE A 118 -6.37 5.11 12.38
CA PHE A 118 -6.49 4.23 13.54
C PHE A 118 -6.30 2.73 13.23
N THR A 119 -5.87 2.36 12.02
CA THR A 119 -5.68 0.94 11.69
C THR A 119 -4.62 0.76 10.62
N SER A 120 -3.90 -0.35 10.70
CA SER A 120 -3.24 -0.88 9.50
C SER A 120 -4.30 -1.33 8.50
N GLN A 121 -3.95 -1.30 7.21
CA GLN A 121 -4.80 -1.82 6.15
C GLN A 121 -3.97 -2.75 5.27
N THR A 122 -4.40 -4.01 5.19
CA THR A 122 -3.75 -5.03 4.39
C THR A 122 -4.53 -5.27 3.10
N PHE A 123 -3.89 -5.16 1.95
CA PHE A 123 -4.40 -5.64 0.65
C PHE A 123 -3.66 -6.93 0.27
N SER A 124 -4.39 -8.05 0.25
CA SER A 124 -3.87 -9.34 -0.20
C SER A 124 -4.46 -9.72 -1.54
N PRO A 125 -3.66 -9.82 -2.61
CA PRO A 125 -4.15 -10.28 -3.90
C PRO A 125 -4.77 -11.68 -3.81
N LEU A 126 -5.87 -11.87 -4.52
CA LEU A 126 -6.49 -13.16 -4.82
C LEU A 126 -6.23 -13.50 -6.29
N ALA A 127 -6.39 -14.78 -6.65
CA ALA A 127 -6.23 -15.21 -8.04
C ALA A 127 -7.21 -14.45 -8.95
N SER A 128 -6.70 -13.77 -9.97
CA SER A 128 -7.48 -12.97 -10.91
C SER A 128 -6.75 -12.84 -12.26
N THR A 129 -7.22 -11.96 -13.14
CA THR A 129 -6.73 -11.87 -14.54
C THR A 129 -5.51 -10.96 -14.73
N ALA A 130 -5.35 -9.96 -13.87
CA ALA A 130 -4.13 -9.16 -13.76
C ALA A 130 -3.22 -9.73 -12.65
N SER A 131 -1.93 -9.37 -12.68
CA SER A 131 -0.94 -9.91 -11.74
C SER A 131 0.01 -8.87 -11.13
N THR A 132 -0.23 -7.60 -11.40
CA THR A 132 0.60 -6.49 -10.90
C THR A 132 -0.24 -5.29 -10.51
N TYR A 133 0.26 -4.48 -9.59
CA TYR A 133 -0.40 -3.26 -9.14
C TYR A 133 0.65 -2.24 -8.63
N LEU A 134 0.29 -0.95 -8.61
CA LEU A 134 1.13 0.06 -7.97
C LEU A 134 0.80 0.21 -6.49
N VAL A 135 1.85 0.41 -5.71
CA VAL A 135 1.80 0.84 -4.32
C VAL A 135 2.45 2.22 -4.29
N ILE A 136 1.66 3.25 -4.00
CA ILE A 136 2.14 4.64 -3.96
C ILE A 136 1.92 5.14 -2.55
N VAL A 137 2.97 5.66 -1.91
CA VAL A 137 2.98 6.07 -0.51
C VAL A 137 3.67 7.41 -0.34
N ALA A 138 3.32 8.13 0.72
CA ALA A 138 3.99 9.37 1.10
C ALA A 138 4.24 9.41 2.62
N PRO A 139 5.36 10.00 3.08
CA PRO A 139 5.53 10.38 4.46
C PRO A 139 4.48 11.39 4.90
N THR A 140 4.35 11.60 6.21
CA THR A 140 3.48 12.62 6.80
C THR A 140 4.31 13.86 7.13
N LEU A 141 3.85 15.04 6.70
CA LEU A 141 4.43 16.32 7.10
C LEU A 141 4.22 16.58 8.60
N PRO A 142 4.97 17.53 9.21
CA PRO A 142 4.59 18.06 10.51
C PRO A 142 3.15 18.62 10.48
N PRO A 143 2.40 18.51 11.58
CA PRO A 143 1.06 19.06 11.67
C PRO A 143 0.98 20.56 11.37
N GLY A 144 -0.11 21.00 10.74
CA GLY A 144 -0.35 22.39 10.37
C GLY A 144 -1.83 22.81 10.47
N PRO A 145 -2.16 24.08 10.17
CA PRO A 145 -3.52 24.60 10.32
C PRO A 145 -4.58 23.84 9.50
N SER A 146 -4.20 23.31 8.34
CA SER A 146 -5.11 22.58 7.44
C SER A 146 -5.50 21.19 7.92
N ASP A 147 -4.85 20.66 8.96
CA ASP A 147 -5.11 19.32 9.52
C ASP A 147 -5.57 19.33 10.97
N GLU A 148 -5.78 20.51 11.57
CA GLU A 148 -6.07 20.68 13.00
C GLU A 148 -7.29 19.87 13.48
N GLY A 149 -8.30 19.69 12.63
CA GLY A 149 -9.52 18.94 12.93
C GLY A 149 -9.46 17.43 12.66
N LEU A 150 -8.34 16.90 12.16
CA LEU A 150 -8.24 15.49 11.79
C LEU A 150 -7.92 14.61 13.03
N PRO A 151 -8.80 13.65 13.40
CA PRO A 151 -8.51 12.72 14.48
C PRO A 151 -7.39 11.76 14.07
N VAL A 152 -6.41 11.59 14.95
CA VAL A 152 -5.32 10.63 14.80
C VAL A 152 -4.94 10.07 16.17
N PRO A 153 -4.38 8.85 16.23
CA PRO A 153 -3.81 8.32 17.47
C PRO A 153 -2.50 9.03 17.83
N SER A 154 -2.14 8.92 19.10
CA SER A 154 -0.87 9.38 19.66
C SER A 154 -0.01 8.18 20.12
N GLY A 155 1.31 8.32 20.03
CA GLY A 155 2.24 7.23 20.36
C GLY A 155 3.53 7.30 19.55
N GLU A 156 4.56 6.58 20.01
CA GLU A 156 5.84 6.49 19.31
C GLU A 156 5.69 5.80 17.95
N GLY A 157 6.40 6.33 16.94
CA GLY A 157 6.41 5.77 15.59
C GLY A 157 5.14 6.01 14.78
N LEU A 158 4.14 6.73 15.30
CA LEU A 158 2.93 7.08 14.55
C LEU A 158 3.16 8.33 13.69
N PRO A 159 2.60 8.42 12.46
CA PRO A 159 2.85 9.53 11.55
C PRO A 159 2.30 10.89 12.02
N GLY A 160 1.33 10.89 12.94
CA GLY A 160 0.63 12.11 13.37
C GLY A 160 -0.37 12.63 12.33
N ARG A 161 -0.91 13.84 12.56
CA ARG A 161 -2.03 14.38 11.78
C ARG A 161 -1.68 15.09 10.49
N GLY A 162 -0.39 15.34 10.21
CA GLY A 162 0.02 16.12 9.04
C GLY A 162 -0.49 15.56 7.71
N LEU A 163 -0.58 16.45 6.72
CA LEU A 163 -0.90 16.11 5.33
C LEU A 163 0.26 15.35 4.65
N PRO A 164 0.04 14.68 3.50
CA PRO A 164 1.11 13.93 2.84
C PRO A 164 2.27 14.81 2.36
N ASP A 165 3.50 14.40 2.61
CA ASP A 165 4.70 15.01 2.02
C ASP A 165 4.88 14.52 0.59
N LEU A 166 4.36 15.30 -0.35
CA LEU A 166 4.45 15.02 -1.78
C LEU A 166 5.88 14.97 -2.31
N ARG A 167 6.85 15.65 -1.68
CA ARG A 167 8.26 15.59 -2.10
C ARG A 167 8.91 14.28 -1.67
N GLY A 168 8.40 13.65 -0.63
CA GLY A 168 8.81 12.34 -0.14
C GLY A 168 8.06 11.15 -0.76
N LEU A 169 7.19 11.39 -1.74
CA LEU A 169 6.37 10.36 -2.39
C LEU A 169 7.25 9.25 -2.96
N LYS A 170 6.83 8.00 -2.78
CA LYS A 170 7.46 6.80 -3.35
C LYS A 170 6.42 5.96 -4.07
N ALA A 171 6.87 5.21 -5.07
CA ALA A 171 6.04 4.30 -5.82
C ALA A 171 6.76 2.97 -6.02
N PHE A 172 5.99 1.88 -5.98
CA PHE A 172 6.48 0.53 -6.18
C PHE A 172 5.54 -0.25 -7.09
N VAL A 173 6.09 -1.15 -7.89
CA VAL A 173 5.34 -2.19 -8.59
C VAL A 173 5.37 -3.45 -7.75
N ALA A 174 4.19 -3.88 -7.34
CA ALA A 174 3.95 -5.12 -6.61
C ALA A 174 3.37 -6.19 -7.54
N THR A 175 3.50 -7.44 -7.13
CA THR A 175 2.96 -8.61 -7.87
C THR A 175 1.80 -9.24 -7.11
N SER A 176 1.01 -10.09 -7.77
CA SER A 176 -0.04 -10.88 -7.12
C SER A 176 0.46 -11.89 -6.08
N LYS A 177 1.78 -12.05 -5.93
CA LYS A 177 2.40 -12.86 -4.87
C LYS A 177 2.77 -12.05 -3.63
N GLN A 178 2.59 -10.74 -3.67
CA GLN A 178 2.92 -9.82 -2.59
C GLN A 178 1.63 -9.18 -2.10
N ALA A 179 1.33 -9.35 -0.83
CA ALA A 179 0.36 -8.52 -0.13
C ALA A 179 1.09 -7.33 0.51
N VAL A 180 0.40 -6.21 0.67
CA VAL A 180 0.92 -5.02 1.36
C VAL A 180 0.08 -4.72 2.57
N THR A 181 0.73 -4.39 3.68
CA THR A 181 0.08 -3.86 4.87
C THR A 181 0.62 -2.46 5.10
N TYR A 182 -0.22 -1.44 4.90
CA TYR A 182 0.10 -0.07 5.27
C TYR A 182 0.07 0.07 6.80
N GLY A 183 1.04 0.78 7.37
CA GLY A 183 1.03 1.18 8.77
C GLY A 183 -0.16 2.08 9.09
N ALA A 184 -0.56 2.14 10.37
CA ALA A 184 -1.63 3.05 10.78
C ALA A 184 -1.26 4.51 10.47
N GLY A 185 -2.14 5.22 9.77
CA GLY A 185 -1.95 6.60 9.36
C GLY A 185 -1.00 6.82 8.18
N THR A 186 -0.45 5.77 7.56
CA THR A 186 0.37 5.89 6.35
C THR A 186 -0.46 6.40 5.17
N TRP A 187 -0.03 7.50 4.56
CA TRP A 187 -0.62 8.01 3.32
C TRP A 187 -0.28 7.09 2.14
N HIS A 188 -1.30 6.68 1.39
CA HIS A 188 -1.16 5.84 0.21
C HIS A 188 -2.22 6.14 -0.84
N ALA A 189 -1.99 5.78 -2.10
CA ALA A 189 -3.01 5.93 -3.14
C ALA A 189 -4.02 4.78 -3.07
N PRO A 190 -5.30 5.02 -3.45
CA PRO A 190 -6.24 3.95 -3.76
C PRO A 190 -5.66 2.96 -4.78
N MET A 191 -6.07 1.69 -4.74
CA MET A 191 -5.46 0.63 -5.55
C MET A 191 -5.40 0.95 -7.05
N VAL A 192 -4.20 0.78 -7.63
CA VAL A 192 -3.94 0.97 -9.06
C VAL A 192 -3.51 -0.36 -9.66
N THR A 193 -4.48 -1.15 -10.13
CA THR A 193 -4.20 -2.42 -10.83
C THR A 193 -3.55 -2.14 -12.18
N LEU A 194 -2.51 -2.91 -12.50
CA LEU A 194 -1.76 -2.85 -13.75
C LEU A 194 -1.95 -4.13 -14.55
N GLY A 195 -2.14 -3.99 -15.86
CA GLY A 195 -2.32 -5.13 -16.77
C GLY A 195 -2.99 -4.69 -18.07
N GLU A 196 -3.37 -5.66 -18.89
CA GLU A 196 -4.09 -5.40 -20.13
C GLU A 196 -5.47 -4.75 -19.84
N PRO A 197 -5.97 -3.88 -20.73
CA PRO A 197 -7.30 -3.31 -20.60
C PRO A 197 -8.37 -4.40 -20.45
N GLY A 198 -9.30 -4.20 -19.51
CA GLY A 198 -10.39 -5.15 -19.24
C GLY A 198 -10.03 -6.32 -18.32
N THR A 199 -8.80 -6.36 -17.79
CA THR A 199 -8.42 -7.29 -16.71
C THR A 199 -8.63 -6.65 -15.33
N SER A 200 -8.61 -7.48 -14.29
CA SER A 200 -8.82 -7.08 -12.89
C SER A 200 -7.89 -7.84 -11.96
N LEU A 201 -7.65 -7.25 -10.79
CA LEU A 201 -7.04 -7.92 -9.66
C LEU A 201 -7.97 -7.78 -8.45
N ASP A 202 -8.22 -8.91 -7.81
CA ASP A 202 -9.11 -9.01 -6.66
C ASP A 202 -8.26 -8.96 -5.40
N PHE A 203 -8.69 -8.22 -4.39
CA PHE A 203 -7.99 -8.11 -3.12
C PHE A 203 -8.90 -8.47 -1.97
N LEU A 204 -8.42 -9.33 -1.10
CA LEU A 204 -8.93 -9.41 0.26
C LEU A 204 -8.31 -8.27 1.07
N VAL A 205 -9.16 -7.43 1.64
CA VAL A 205 -8.76 -6.26 2.43
C VAL A 205 -9.09 -6.50 3.89
N VAL A 206 -8.11 -6.31 4.77
CA VAL A 206 -8.25 -6.48 6.22
C VAL A 206 -7.86 -5.18 6.91
N GLN A 207 -8.76 -4.64 7.72
CA GLN A 207 -8.55 -3.45 8.54
C GLN A 207 -9.54 -3.42 9.69
N SER A 208 -9.39 -2.49 10.63
CA SER A 208 -10.46 -2.16 11.58
C SER A 208 -11.28 -0.96 11.11
N SER A 209 -12.54 -0.89 11.51
CA SER A 209 -13.45 0.23 11.18
C SER A 209 -14.40 0.49 12.34
N SER A 210 -14.63 1.78 12.60
CA SER A 210 -15.63 2.29 13.55
C SER A 210 -16.99 2.55 12.89
N GLY A 211 -17.00 2.71 11.56
CA GLY A 211 -18.14 3.23 10.80
C GLY A 211 -18.20 4.76 10.76
N VAL A 212 -17.31 5.47 11.46
CA VAL A 212 -17.21 6.93 11.45
C VAL A 212 -16.27 7.37 10.34
N ALA A 213 -16.81 8.01 9.30
CA ALA A 213 -16.09 8.28 8.05
C ALA A 213 -14.74 9.00 8.21
N VAL A 214 -14.57 9.93 9.16
CA VAL A 214 -13.31 10.68 9.37
C VAL A 214 -12.26 9.91 10.18
N GLU A 215 -12.70 8.95 10.99
CA GLU A 215 -11.84 8.04 11.74
C GLU A 215 -11.40 6.88 10.85
N ASP A 216 -12.31 6.42 9.99
CA ASP A 216 -12.06 5.30 9.10
C ASP A 216 -11.21 5.70 7.90
N CYS A 217 -11.43 6.85 7.25
CA CYS A 217 -10.64 7.26 6.10
C CYS A 217 -10.52 8.79 5.94
N GLN A 218 -9.30 9.25 5.73
CA GLN A 218 -8.98 10.65 5.46
C GLN A 218 -8.39 10.78 4.07
N LEU A 219 -8.96 11.66 3.24
CA LEU A 219 -8.60 11.85 1.85
C LEU A 219 -7.86 13.19 1.67
N ALA A 220 -6.76 13.16 0.91
CA ALA A 220 -6.02 14.31 0.45
C ALA A 220 -6.18 14.39 -1.08
N ILE A 221 -7.00 15.32 -1.55
CA ILE A 221 -7.30 15.50 -2.98
C ILE A 221 -6.43 16.62 -3.52
N PHE A 222 -5.72 16.38 -4.62
CA PHE A 222 -4.76 17.33 -5.18
C PHE A 222 -5.36 18.12 -6.33
N GLU A 223 -5.27 19.44 -6.23
CA GLU A 223 -5.69 20.37 -7.28
C GLU A 223 -4.46 21.13 -7.80
N SER A 224 -4.36 21.31 -9.11
CA SER A 224 -3.35 22.18 -9.74
C SER A 224 -3.97 23.52 -10.14
N ASN A 225 -3.13 24.54 -10.31
CA ASN A 225 -3.60 25.83 -10.80
C ASN A 225 -4.03 25.72 -12.28
N GLY A 226 -5.32 25.90 -12.56
CA GLY A 226 -5.83 26.05 -13.94
C GLY A 226 -5.85 24.76 -14.77
N SER A 227 -5.78 23.58 -14.14
CA SER A 227 -5.98 22.28 -14.79
C SER A 227 -6.73 21.33 -13.86
N ASP A 228 -7.56 20.46 -14.43
CA ASP A 228 -8.27 19.42 -13.67
C ASP A 228 -7.34 18.30 -13.18
N GLU A 229 -6.10 18.20 -13.71
CA GLU A 229 -5.13 17.17 -13.31
C GLU A 229 -3.94 17.73 -12.51
N PRO A 230 -3.61 17.15 -11.34
CA PRO A 230 -2.41 17.52 -10.60
C PRO A 230 -1.13 17.06 -11.30
N ASN A 231 -0.04 17.81 -11.09
CA ASN A 231 1.27 17.48 -11.65
C ASN A 231 2.08 16.57 -10.70
N ILE A 232 1.45 15.48 -10.27
CA ILE A 232 2.05 14.43 -9.45
C ILE A 232 1.99 13.15 -10.26
N LYS A 233 3.15 12.71 -10.75
CA LYS A 233 3.26 11.66 -11.76
C LYS A 233 4.12 10.50 -11.27
N VAL A 234 3.67 9.28 -11.55
CA VAL A 234 4.43 8.05 -11.31
C VAL A 234 4.77 7.44 -12.67
N ARG A 235 6.05 7.39 -13.01
CA ARG A 235 6.54 6.62 -14.16
C ARG A 235 6.56 5.13 -13.81
N VAL A 236 5.91 4.34 -14.63
CA VAL A 236 5.80 2.89 -14.49
C VAL A 236 6.68 2.24 -15.56
N PRO A 237 7.78 1.57 -15.19
CA PRO A 237 8.60 0.84 -16.15
C PRO A 237 7.84 -0.35 -16.75
N THR A 238 7.99 -0.59 -18.05
CA THR A 238 7.49 -1.82 -18.67
C THR A 238 8.28 -3.01 -18.14
N ILE A 239 7.61 -3.90 -17.39
CA ILE A 239 8.27 -5.10 -16.84
C ILE A 239 8.19 -6.23 -17.87
N LYS A 240 8.98 -6.17 -18.95
CA LYS A 240 9.15 -7.31 -19.87
C LYS A 240 10.02 -8.39 -19.21
N GLY A 241 9.48 -9.60 -19.05
CA GLY A 241 10.26 -10.83 -18.85
C GLY A 241 10.96 -11.07 -17.50
N ARG A 242 10.82 -10.17 -16.50
CA ARG A 242 11.48 -10.35 -15.18
C ARG A 242 10.59 -10.91 -14.07
N LEU A 243 9.26 -10.84 -14.22
CA LEU A 243 8.30 -11.30 -13.20
C LEU A 243 8.17 -12.82 -13.08
N GLY A 244 8.60 -13.59 -14.09
CA GLY A 244 8.58 -15.06 -14.03
C GLY A 244 9.60 -15.68 -13.06
N LYS A 245 10.45 -14.86 -12.42
CA LYS A 245 11.50 -15.31 -11.48
C LYS A 245 11.37 -14.73 -10.06
N LEU A 246 10.31 -13.98 -9.76
CA LEU A 246 9.97 -13.54 -8.40
C LEU A 246 8.89 -14.45 -7.81
#